data_AF-A0A7C5GF04-F1
#
_entry.id   AF-A0A7C5GF04-F1
#
_cell.length_a   1.000
_cell.length_b   1.000
_cell.length_c   1.000
_cell.angle_alpha   90.00
_cell.angle_beta   90.00
_cell.angle_gamma   90.00
#
_symmetry.space_group_name_H-M   'P 1'
#
loop_
_entity.id
_entity.type
_entity.pdbx_description
1 polymer ?
#
loop_
_entity_poly.entity_id
_entity_poly.type
_entity_poly.pdbx_seq_one_letter_code
_entity_poly.pdbx_strand_id
1 'polypeptide(L)'
;MVKLTKHIKETMSQRGIHKELLDIVLIYGVVRKDKVILNKKRCQKILVKLDIHDKKAKKLGNLLHIQNLNKSRSTILKILDKGGVTLVIMGEFLITTYNTNIKLKRKRRYKGKRR
;
A
#
# COMPACT_ATOMS: atom_id res chain seq x y z
N MET A 1 -17.76 0.18 8.69
CA MET A 1 -17.19 -0.93 7.89
C MET A 1 -16.98 -0.42 6.46
N VAL A 2 -15.79 -0.53 5.87
CA VAL A 2 -15.50 0.07 4.55
C VAL A 2 -16.21 -0.73 3.45
N LYS A 3 -16.96 -0.05 2.58
CA LYS A 3 -17.69 -0.67 1.47
C LYS A 3 -16.89 -0.59 0.16
N LEU A 4 -16.71 -1.74 -0.48
CA LEU A 4 -16.03 -1.85 -1.78
C LEU A 4 -17.02 -1.60 -2.92
N THR A 5 -16.75 -0.57 -3.72
CA THR A 5 -17.50 -0.29 -4.96
C THR A 5 -17.22 -1.31 -6.07
N LYS A 6 -17.98 -1.28 -7.18
CA LYS A 6 -17.68 -2.12 -8.36
C LYS A 6 -16.33 -1.75 -8.99
N HIS A 7 -16.07 -0.44 -9.11
CA HIS A 7 -14.85 0.10 -9.70
C HIS A 7 -13.58 -0.35 -8.96
N ILE A 8 -13.60 -0.39 -7.63
CA ILE A 8 -12.45 -0.88 -6.86
C ILE A 8 -12.19 -2.37 -7.08
N LYS A 9 -13.23 -3.21 -7.12
CA LYS A 9 -13.08 -4.66 -7.32
C LYS A 9 -12.42 -4.98 -8.67
N GLU A 10 -12.86 -4.29 -9.72
CA GLU A 10 -12.29 -4.44 -11.06
C GLU A 10 -10.83 -3.95 -11.13
N THR A 11 -10.56 -2.76 -10.62
CA THR A 11 -9.21 -2.16 -10.67
C THR A 11 -8.20 -2.87 -9.76
N MET A 12 -8.65 -3.45 -8.65
CA MET A 12 -7.82 -4.27 -7.76
C MET A 12 -7.29 -5.50 -8.49
N SER A 13 -8.15 -6.21 -9.22
CA SER A 13 -7.76 -7.39 -10.01
C SER A 13 -6.71 -7.03 -11.06
N GLN A 14 -6.96 -5.98 -11.85
CA GLN A 14 -6.05 -5.51 -12.90
C GLN A 14 -4.67 -5.07 -12.37
N ARG A 15 -4.59 -4.61 -11.12
CA ARG A 15 -3.35 -4.10 -10.49
C ARG A 15 -2.70 -5.10 -9.54
N GLY A 16 -3.22 -6.33 -9.48
CA GLY A 16 -2.78 -7.38 -8.56
C GLY A 16 -2.83 -6.94 -7.09
N ILE A 17 -3.77 -6.07 -6.73
CA ILE A 17 -3.95 -5.54 -5.36
C ILE A 17 -4.99 -6.43 -4.67
N HIS A 18 -4.54 -7.28 -3.75
CA HIS A 18 -5.43 -8.17 -2.99
C HIS A 18 -5.96 -7.49 -1.72
N LYS A 19 -7.01 -8.06 -1.12
CA LYS A 19 -7.65 -7.53 0.09
C LYS A 19 -6.67 -7.30 1.24
N GLU A 20 -5.76 -8.24 1.47
CA GLU A 20 -4.74 -8.14 2.55
C GLU A 20 -3.84 -6.91 2.40
N LEU A 21 -3.53 -6.54 1.15
CA LEU A 21 -2.75 -5.34 0.86
C LEU A 21 -3.53 -4.09 1.28
N LEU A 22 -4.83 -4.10 1.01
CA LEU A 22 -5.74 -3.01 1.29
C LEU A 22 -5.88 -2.77 2.79
N ASP A 23 -6.03 -3.87 3.55
CA ASP A 23 -6.09 -3.85 5.01
C ASP A 23 -4.82 -3.23 5.60
N ILE A 24 -3.65 -3.61 5.09
CA ILE A 24 -2.36 -3.04 5.53
C ILE A 24 -2.25 -1.55 5.22
N VAL A 25 -2.71 -1.11 4.05
CA VAL A 25 -2.68 0.32 3.70
C VAL A 25 -3.66 1.12 4.57
N LEU A 26 -4.82 0.56 4.91
CA LEU A 26 -5.77 1.19 5.84
C LEU A 26 -5.20 1.30 7.26
N ILE A 27 -4.48 0.28 7.73
CA ILE A 27 -3.89 0.25 9.08
C ILE A 27 -2.67 1.17 9.20
N TYR A 28 -1.73 1.11 8.24
CA TYR A 28 -0.43 1.78 8.35
C TYR A 28 -0.28 3.04 7.49
N GLY A 29 -1.25 3.31 6.62
CA GLY A 29 -1.25 4.44 5.71
C GLY A 29 -1.42 5.78 6.41
N VAL A 30 -1.05 6.85 5.70
CA VAL A 30 -1.26 8.23 6.14
C VAL A 30 -2.50 8.78 5.45
N VAL A 31 -3.45 9.27 6.23
CA VAL A 31 -4.60 9.99 5.70
C VAL A 31 -4.16 11.37 5.23
N ARG A 32 -4.52 11.72 4.00
CA ARG A 32 -4.38 13.04 3.39
C ARG A 32 -5.64 13.36 2.62
N LYS A 33 -6.50 14.22 3.19
CA LYS A 33 -7.83 14.55 2.64
C LYS A 33 -8.63 13.27 2.37
N ASP A 34 -8.94 13.01 1.10
CA ASP A 34 -9.69 11.87 0.55
C ASP A 34 -8.81 10.62 0.30
N LYS A 35 -7.53 10.64 0.68
CA LYS A 35 -6.56 9.60 0.32
C LYS A 35 -5.90 8.97 1.52
N VAL A 36 -5.67 7.67 1.45
CA VAL A 36 -4.82 6.93 2.39
C VAL A 36 -3.59 6.43 1.64
N ILE A 37 -2.43 6.94 2.03
CA ILE A 37 -1.19 6.77 1.27
C ILE A 37 -0.19 5.97 2.09
N LEU A 38 0.26 4.84 1.53
CA LEU A 38 1.41 4.11 2.03
C LEU A 38 2.54 4.21 1.01
N ASN A 39 3.59 4.97 1.34
CA ASN A 39 4.71 5.24 0.45
C ASN A 39 5.88 4.29 0.70
N LYS A 40 6.82 4.21 -0.27
CA LYS A 40 8.01 3.36 -0.19
C LYS A 40 8.81 3.55 1.11
N LYS A 41 9.03 4.80 1.52
CA LYS A 41 9.82 5.13 2.73
C LYS A 41 9.14 4.63 4.01
N ARG A 42 7.81 4.71 4.10
CA ARG A 42 7.06 4.18 5.25
C ARG A 42 7.06 2.66 5.25
N CYS A 43 6.88 2.01 4.10
CA CYS A 43 7.00 0.55 4.01
C CYS A 43 8.33 0.06 4.58
N GLN A 44 9.45 0.70 4.19
CA GLN A 44 10.78 0.37 4.73
C GLN A 44 10.84 0.52 6.25
N LYS A 45 10.32 1.62 6.81
CA LYS A 45 10.26 1.82 8.26
C LYS A 45 9.42 0.76 8.98
N ILE A 46 8.31 0.35 8.39
CA ILE A 46 7.43 -0.68 8.96
C ILE A 46 8.13 -2.05 8.93
N LEU A 47 8.85 -2.37 7.84
CA LEU A 47 9.63 -3.61 7.74
C LEU A 47 10.69 -3.71 8.84
N VAL A 48 11.44 -2.63 9.09
CA VAL A 48 12.43 -2.61 10.19
C VAL A 48 11.78 -2.88 11.54
N LYS A 49 10.60 -2.28 11.80
CA LYS A 49 9.85 -2.56 13.03
C LYS A 49 9.41 -4.01 13.10
N LEU A 50 8.86 -4.56 12.02
CA LEU A 50 8.44 -5.95 11.93
C LEU A 50 9.60 -6.92 12.15
N ASP A 51 10.80 -6.62 11.64
CA ASP A 51 11.99 -7.45 11.86
C ASP A 51 12.39 -7.52 13.34
N ILE A 52 12.26 -6.42 14.07
CA ILE A 52 12.52 -6.39 15.52
C ILE A 52 11.48 -7.23 16.25
N HIS A 53 10.21 -7.12 15.87
CA HIS A 53 9.13 -7.93 16.45
C HIS A 53 9.28 -9.42 16.13
N ASP A 54 9.65 -9.78 14.90
CA ASP A 54 9.87 -11.16 14.48
C ASP A 54 11.03 -11.81 15.25
N LYS A 55 12.14 -11.10 15.45
CA LYS A 55 13.26 -11.57 16.28
C LYS A 55 12.83 -11.83 17.73
N LYS A 56 12.01 -10.96 18.31
CA LYS A 56 11.46 -11.16 19.66
C LYS A 56 10.52 -12.36 19.70
N ALA A 57 9.59 -12.47 18.75
CA ALA A 57 8.64 -13.56 18.67
C ALA A 57 9.31 -14.94 18.50
N LYS A 58 10.38 -15.01 17.70
CA LYS A 58 11.21 -16.23 17.54
C LYS A 58 11.87 -16.67 18.84
N LYS A 59 12.35 -15.73 19.66
CA LYS A 59 12.89 -16.04 20.99
C LYS A 59 11.83 -16.61 21.94
N LEU A 60 10.57 -16.19 21.80
CA LEU A 60 9.46 -16.65 22.64
C LEU A 60 8.81 -17.96 22.15
N GLY A 61 9.13 -18.45 20.94
CA GLY A 61 8.64 -19.73 20.42
C GLY A 61 7.17 -19.76 19.98
N ASN A 62 6.50 -18.62 19.80
CA ASN A 62 5.09 -18.58 19.37
C ASN A 62 4.94 -18.72 17.85
N LEU A 63 4.65 -19.94 17.38
CA LEU A 63 4.57 -20.29 15.96
C LEU A 63 3.49 -19.51 15.19
N LEU A 64 2.27 -19.39 15.76
CA LEU A 64 1.15 -18.70 15.12
C LEU A 64 1.46 -17.21 14.92
N HIS A 65 2.08 -16.58 15.92
CA HIS A 65 2.47 -15.18 15.84
C HIS A 65 3.51 -14.95 14.74
N ILE A 66 4.51 -15.83 14.63
CA ILE A 66 5.55 -15.78 13.59
C ILE A 66 4.94 -15.92 12.20
N GLN A 67 3.99 -16.84 12.00
CA GLN A 67 3.30 -17.02 10.72
C GLN A 67 2.54 -15.74 10.31
N ASN A 68 1.81 -15.12 11.23
CA ASN A 68 1.07 -13.89 10.97
C ASN A 68 1.99 -12.70 10.64
N LEU A 69 3.13 -12.60 11.34
CA LEU A 69 4.16 -11.58 11.06
C LEU A 69 4.77 -11.79 9.67
N ASN A 70 5.10 -13.03 9.29
CA ASN A 70 5.64 -13.36 7.98
C ASN A 70 4.64 -13.02 6.85
N LYS A 71 3.36 -13.31 7.06
CA LYS A 71 2.30 -12.97 6.11
C LYS A 71 2.20 -11.45 5.90
N SER A 72 2.18 -10.69 6.99
CA SER A 72 2.18 -9.23 6.98
C SER A 72 3.44 -8.65 6.32
N ARG A 73 4.60 -9.27 6.56
CA ARG A 73 5.87 -8.89 5.94
C ARG A 73 5.83 -9.08 4.42
N SER A 74 5.38 -10.24 3.94
CA SER A 74 5.30 -10.55 2.50
C SER A 74 4.38 -9.59 1.75
N THR A 75 3.27 -9.19 2.36
CA THR A 75 2.31 -8.23 1.78
C THR A 75 2.87 -6.81 1.76
N ILE A 76 3.59 -6.37 2.80
CA ILE A 76 4.29 -5.07 2.79
C ILE A 76 5.40 -5.03 1.74
N LEU A 77 6.13 -6.13 1.53
CA LEU A 77 7.12 -6.24 0.44
C LEU A 77 6.46 -6.06 -0.93
N LYS A 78 5.32 -6.72 -1.18
CA LYS A 78 4.54 -6.51 -2.41
C LYS A 78 4.12 -5.04 -2.62
N ILE A 79 3.77 -4.33 -1.54
CA ILE A 79 3.46 -2.89 -1.61
C ILE A 79 4.72 -2.08 -1.98
N LEU A 80 5.85 -2.44 -1.38
CA LEU A 80 7.14 -1.79 -1.60
C LEU A 80 7.58 -1.93 -3.07
N ASP A 81 7.44 -3.12 -3.65
CA ASP A 81 7.78 -3.43 -5.04
C ASP A 81 6.94 -2.60 -6.02
N LYS A 82 5.67 -2.36 -5.66
CA LYS A 82 4.77 -1.46 -6.41
C LYS A 82 5.12 0.03 -6.26
N GLY A 83 6.11 0.38 -5.43
CA GLY A 83 6.51 1.75 -5.14
C GLY A 83 5.63 2.45 -4.08
N GLY A 84 4.76 1.72 -3.41
CA GLY A 84 3.72 2.24 -2.53
C GLY A 84 2.34 2.20 -3.17
N VAL A 85 1.29 2.22 -2.34
CA VAL A 85 -0.11 2.18 -2.77
C VAL A 85 -0.89 3.32 -2.12
N THR A 86 -1.79 3.93 -2.90
CA THR A 86 -2.73 4.96 -2.47
C THR A 86 -4.14 4.45 -2.67
N LEU A 87 -4.95 4.62 -1.63
CA LEU A 87 -6.38 4.38 -1.64
C LEU A 87 -7.10 5.72 -1.69
N VAL A 88 -8.20 5.80 -2.44
CA VAL A 88 -9.12 6.94 -2.43
C VAL A 88 -10.41 6.52 -1.73
N ILE A 89 -10.78 7.25 -0.69
CA ILE A 89 -11.93 6.98 0.16
C ILE A 89 -12.87 8.18 0.11
N MET A 90 -14.16 7.91 0.00
CA MET A 90 -15.22 8.91 0.13
C MET A 90 -16.26 8.42 1.14
N GLY A 91 -16.26 9.02 2.33
CA GLY A 91 -17.04 8.54 3.47
C GLY A 91 -16.66 7.09 3.79
N GLU A 92 -17.62 6.18 3.67
CA GLU A 92 -17.42 4.75 3.90
C GLU A 92 -17.01 3.97 2.65
N PHE A 93 -17.03 4.60 1.47
CA PHE A 93 -16.83 3.92 0.19
C PHE A 93 -15.38 4.04 -0.27
N LEU A 94 -14.82 2.89 -0.64
CA LEU A 94 -13.53 2.82 -1.30
C LEU A 94 -13.73 2.96 -2.82
N ILE A 95 -13.23 4.06 -3.38
CA ILE A 95 -13.45 4.40 -4.79
C ILE A 95 -12.44 3.67 -5.66
N THR A 96 -11.15 3.91 -5.45
CA THR A 96 -10.09 3.38 -6.31
C THR A 96 -8.77 3.18 -5.58
N THR A 97 -7.89 2.37 -6.17
CA THR A 97 -6.52 2.14 -5.71
C THR A 97 -5.54 2.37 -6.85
N TYR A 98 -4.39 2.96 -6.54
CA TYR A 98 -3.30 3.12 -7.50
C TYR A 98 -1.93 3.14 -6.81
N ASN A 99 -0.87 2.89 -7.56
CA ASN A 99 0.48 2.91 -7.02
C ASN A 99 0.93 4.36 -6.78
N THR A 100 1.42 4.65 -5.57
CA THR A 100 1.73 6.02 -5.11
C THR A 100 2.85 6.68 -5.92
N ASN A 101 3.88 5.91 -6.28
CA ASN A 101 5.06 6.41 -6.98
C ASN A 101 5.00 6.20 -8.50
N ILE A 102 3.81 6.16 -9.10
CA ILE A 102 3.70 6.35 -10.54
C ILE A 102 4.23 7.77 -10.81
N LYS A 103 5.45 7.87 -11.35
CA LYS A 103 5.90 9.12 -11.98
C LYS A 103 4.86 9.39 -13.06
N LEU A 104 3.89 10.27 -12.80
CA LEU A 104 3.13 10.90 -13.86
C LEU A 104 4.20 11.42 -14.81
N LYS A 105 4.36 10.80 -15.99
CA LYS A 105 5.19 11.36 -17.06
C LYS A 105 4.56 12.72 -17.30
N ARG A 106 5.08 13.77 -16.66
CA ARG A 106 4.67 15.14 -16.95
C ARG A 106 4.88 15.25 -18.45
N LYS A 107 3.80 15.38 -19.23
CA LYS A 107 3.91 15.66 -20.66
C LYS A 107 4.89 16.83 -20.72
N ARG A 108 6.06 16.64 -21.36
CA ARG A 108 6.97 17.76 -21.62
C ARG A 108 6.10 18.81 -22.29
N ARG A 109 5.91 19.98 -21.66
CA ARG A 109 5.24 21.10 -22.33
C ARG A 109 6.04 21.32 -23.61
N TYR A 110 5.36 21.25 -24.76
CA TYR A 110 5.97 21.51 -26.05
C TYR A 110 6.63 22.90 -25.97
N LYS A 111 7.96 22.93 -25.95
CA LYS A 111 8.70 24.18 -26.06
C LYS A 111 8.64 24.52 -27.54
N GLY A 112 7.73 25.42 -27.92
CA GLY A 112 7.56 25.84 -29.30
C GLY A 112 8.89 26.12 -29.99
N LYS A 113 8.99 25.77 -31.28
CA LYS A 113 10.16 26.05 -32.11
C LYS A 113 10.37 27.57 -32.10
N ARG A 114 11.48 28.06 -31.53
CA ARG A 114 11.88 29.46 -31.70
C ARG A 114 12.11 29.66 -33.20
N ARG A 115 11.31 30.56 -33.79
CA ARG A 115 11.54 31.08 -35.14
C ARG A 115 12.83 31.87 -35.16
#